data_AF-A0A8X6WIX2-F1
#
_entry.id   AF-A0A8X6WIX2-F1
#
_cell.length_a   1.000
_cell.length_b   1.000
_cell.length_c   1.000
_cell.angle_alpha   90.00
_cell.angle_beta   90.00
_cell.angle_gamma   90.00
#
_symmetry.space_group_name_H-M   'P 1'
#
loop_
_entity.id
_entity.type
_entity.pdbx_description
1 polymer ?
#
loop_
_entity_poly.entity_id
_entity_poly.type
_entity_poly.pdbx_seq_one_letter_code
_entity_poly.pdbx_strand_id
1 'polypeptide(L)'
;MDIEVFKKIRTPVRRAATELSNSIKIEIEKENVSSDLIEELLAKLIDKEKQLENVDKDITILTNMDDLEKEIEKQQEYRDSIITCKVRDNKILKKRETESRNTPITSSRSEQQFSSLKLPQLQITQFDGNILKFSDFFAHSSKQQYTITQI
;
A
#
# COMPACT_ATOMS: atom_id res chain seq x y z
N MET A 1 8.44 -39.30 11.15
CA MET A 1 8.81 -38.52 9.95
C MET A 1 10.22 -37.99 10.20
N ASP A 2 11.12 -38.05 9.23
CA ASP A 2 12.54 -37.70 9.41
C ASP A 2 12.76 -36.18 9.32
N ILE A 3 13.60 -35.61 10.18
CA ILE A 3 14.01 -34.20 10.17
C ILE A 3 14.56 -33.78 8.80
N GLU A 4 15.24 -34.69 8.10
CA GLU A 4 15.80 -34.42 6.77
C GLU A 4 14.72 -34.16 5.71
N VAL A 5 13.54 -34.76 5.85
CA VAL A 5 12.39 -34.49 4.97
C VAL A 5 11.91 -33.06 5.16
N PHE A 6 11.77 -32.60 6.41
CA PHE A 6 11.34 -31.23 6.70
C PHE A 6 12.37 -30.18 6.27
N LYS A 7 13.67 -30.44 6.47
CA LYS A 7 14.74 -29.57 5.93
C LYS A 7 14.68 -29.46 4.40
N LYS A 8 14.36 -30.57 3.71
CA LYS A 8 14.21 -30.59 2.24
C LYS A 8 12.95 -29.85 1.77
N ILE A 9 11.85 -29.90 2.52
CA ILE A 9 10.62 -29.12 2.26
C ILE A 9 10.86 -27.62 2.52
N ARG A 10 11.61 -27.28 3.57
CA ARG A 10 11.90 -25.90 3.95
C ARG A 10 12.58 -25.10 2.86
N THR A 11 13.55 -25.71 2.18
CA THR A 11 14.39 -25.04 1.18
C THR A 11 13.57 -24.42 0.03
N PRO A 12 12.69 -25.15 -0.68
CA PRO A 12 11.86 -24.56 -1.73
C PRO A 12 10.84 -23.56 -1.18
N VAL A 13 10.31 -23.73 0.04
CA VAL A 13 9.40 -22.75 0.66
C VAL A 13 10.11 -21.42 0.90
N ARG A 14 11.34 -21.45 1.44
CA ARG A 14 12.18 -20.25 1.61
C ARG A 14 12.50 -19.59 0.27
N ARG A 15 12.86 -20.39 -0.75
CA ARG A 15 13.11 -19.84 -2.10
C ARG A 15 11.89 -19.09 -2.63
N ALA A 16 10.71 -19.71 -2.56
CA ALA A 16 9.46 -19.08 -3.02
C ALA A 16 9.13 -17.80 -2.24
N ALA A 17 9.32 -17.78 -0.92
CA ALA A 17 9.11 -16.59 -0.09
C ALA A 17 10.07 -15.45 -0.48
N THR A 18 11.33 -15.76 -0.74
CA THR A 18 12.32 -14.78 -1.22
C THR A 18 11.96 -14.24 -2.61
N GLU A 19 11.53 -15.10 -3.53
CA GLU A 19 11.07 -14.70 -4.89
C GLU A 19 9.84 -13.80 -4.84
N LEU A 20 8.86 -14.12 -3.98
CA LEU A 20 7.69 -13.27 -3.75
C LEU A 20 8.09 -11.91 -3.16
N SER A 21 8.98 -11.89 -2.16
CA SER A 21 9.47 -10.64 -1.57
C SER A 21 10.18 -9.76 -2.61
N ASN A 22 11.02 -10.36 -3.47
CA ASN A 22 11.67 -9.63 -4.56
C ASN A 22 10.66 -9.12 -5.60
N SER A 23 9.64 -9.93 -5.92
CA SER A 23 8.59 -9.53 -6.86
C SER A 23 7.78 -8.35 -6.34
N ILE A 24 7.43 -8.35 -5.05
CA ILE A 24 6.77 -7.21 -4.38
C ILE A 24 7.66 -5.97 -4.46
N LYS A 25 8.95 -6.10 -4.15
CA LYS A 25 9.90 -4.99 -4.23
C LYS A 25 9.98 -4.40 -5.64
N ILE A 26 10.07 -5.25 -6.68
CA ILE A 26 10.10 -4.82 -8.08
C ILE A 26 8.79 -4.12 -8.45
N GLU A 27 7.64 -4.67 -8.06
CA GLU A 27 6.33 -4.08 -8.36
C GLU A 27 6.16 -2.71 -7.70
N ILE A 28 6.60 -2.59 -6.45
CA ILE A 28 6.64 -1.30 -5.74
C ILE A 28 7.56 -0.31 -6.46
N GLU A 29 8.66 -0.74 -7.07
CA GLU A 29 9.60 0.16 -7.77
C GLU A 29 9.07 0.70 -9.12
N LYS A 30 8.00 0.13 -9.68
CA LYS A 30 7.40 0.58 -10.95
C LYS A 30 6.68 1.92 -10.81
N GLU A 31 6.61 2.66 -11.92
CA GLU A 31 5.87 3.93 -12.01
C GLU A 31 4.35 3.72 -12.00
N ASN A 32 3.88 2.66 -12.66
CA ASN A 32 2.48 2.23 -12.65
C ASN A 32 2.31 1.00 -11.75
N VAL A 33 2.22 1.24 -10.44
CA VAL A 33 2.06 0.18 -9.44
C VAL A 33 0.65 -0.41 -9.52
N SER A 34 0.55 -1.74 -9.63
CA SER A 34 -0.73 -2.45 -9.56
C SER A 34 -1.06 -2.86 -8.11
N SER A 35 -2.06 -2.23 -7.50
CA SER A 35 -2.49 -2.55 -6.12
C SER A 35 -2.97 -4.00 -6.01
N ASP A 36 -3.79 -4.46 -6.95
CA ASP A 36 -4.34 -5.82 -6.97
C ASP A 36 -3.23 -6.88 -7.05
N LEU A 37 -2.18 -6.62 -7.85
CA LEU A 37 -1.03 -7.52 -7.95
C LEU A 37 -0.21 -7.55 -6.66
N ILE A 38 -0.01 -6.41 -6.01
CA ILE A 38 0.69 -6.33 -4.72
C ILE A 38 -0.09 -7.09 -3.64
N GLU A 39 -1.41 -6.93 -3.58
CA GLU A 39 -2.27 -7.66 -2.64
C GLU A 39 -2.20 -9.17 -2.87
N GLU A 40 -2.24 -9.61 -4.13
CA GLU A 40 -2.09 -11.03 -4.48
C GLU A 40 -0.72 -11.58 -4.06
N LEU A 41 0.36 -10.86 -4.35
CA LEU A 41 1.72 -11.26 -3.99
C LEU A 41 1.91 -11.30 -2.46
N LEU A 42 1.32 -10.36 -1.73
CA LEU A 42 1.33 -10.33 -0.27
C LEU A 42 0.56 -11.52 0.32
N ALA A 43 -0.62 -11.84 -0.21
CA ALA A 43 -1.40 -12.99 0.23
C ALA A 43 -0.61 -14.31 0.05
N LYS A 44 0.06 -14.47 -1.10
CA LYS A 44 0.96 -15.61 -1.35
C LYS A 44 2.15 -15.63 -0.39
N LEU A 45 2.74 -14.48 -0.08
CA LEU A 45 3.87 -14.40 0.86
C LEU A 45 3.45 -14.80 2.27
N ILE A 46 2.26 -14.38 2.74
CA ILE A 46 1.70 -14.75 4.03
C ILE A 46 1.45 -16.26 4.12
N ASP A 47 0.91 -16.88 3.07
CA ASP A 47 0.74 -18.33 2.99
C ASP A 47 2.09 -19.08 3.11
N LYS A 48 3.14 -18.60 2.41
CA LYS A 48 4.48 -19.20 2.50
C LYS A 48 5.13 -19.01 3.87
N GLU A 49 4.92 -17.89 4.54
CA GLU A 49 5.34 -17.69 5.93
C GLU A 49 4.67 -18.70 6.87
N LYS A 50 3.36 -18.91 6.73
CA LYS A 50 2.63 -19.88 7.56
C LYS A 50 3.11 -21.31 7.31
N GLN A 51 3.36 -21.67 6.05
CA GLN A 51 3.96 -22.96 5.71
C GLN A 51 5.34 -23.12 6.35
N LEU A 52 6.17 -22.08 6.29
CA LEU A 52 7.50 -22.08 6.88
C LEU A 52 7.44 -22.21 8.40
N GLU A 53 6.49 -21.54 9.06
CA GLU A 53 6.28 -21.67 10.50
C GLU A 53 5.98 -23.11 10.92
N ASN A 54 5.11 -23.80 10.18
CA ASN A 54 4.78 -25.19 10.50
C ASN A 54 6.00 -26.10 10.30
N VAL A 55 6.72 -25.94 9.17
CA VAL A 55 7.92 -26.73 8.88
C VAL A 55 9.02 -26.47 9.91
N ASP A 56 9.24 -25.21 10.29
CA ASP A 56 10.26 -24.85 11.29
C ASP A 56 9.89 -25.37 12.69
N LYS A 57 8.59 -25.39 13.07
CA LYS A 57 8.13 -26.05 14.31
C LYS A 57 8.46 -27.55 14.31
N ASP A 58 8.15 -28.24 13.21
CA ASP A 58 8.42 -29.68 13.10
C ASP A 58 9.93 -29.98 13.14
N ILE A 59 10.76 -29.13 12.50
CA ILE A 59 12.22 -29.23 12.58
C ILE A 59 12.70 -29.04 14.02
N THR A 60 12.21 -28.02 14.71
CA THR A 60 12.62 -27.72 16.09
C THR A 60 12.26 -28.86 17.05
N ILE A 61 11.07 -29.47 16.91
CA ILE A 61 10.65 -30.63 17.72
C ILE A 61 11.55 -31.85 17.49
N LEU A 62 12.03 -32.04 16.25
CA LEU A 62 12.85 -33.19 15.87
C LEU A 62 14.36 -32.96 16.01
N THR A 63 14.79 -31.74 16.36
CA THR A 63 16.21 -31.39 16.51
C THR A 63 16.73 -31.83 17.88
N ASN A 64 17.93 -32.42 17.91
CA ASN A 64 18.59 -32.81 19.16
C ASN A 64 18.96 -31.58 19.99
N MET A 65 18.98 -31.73 21.31
CA MET A 65 19.26 -30.62 22.25
C MET A 65 20.58 -29.89 21.96
N ASP A 66 21.62 -30.62 21.55
CA ASP A 66 22.95 -30.05 21.28
C ASP A 66 22.98 -29.13 20.05
N ASP A 67 22.04 -29.32 19.10
CA ASP A 67 21.95 -28.54 17.86
C ASP A 67 20.74 -27.58 17.85
N LEU A 68 19.88 -27.64 18.87
CA LEU A 68 18.62 -26.92 18.94
C LEU A 68 18.81 -25.40 18.92
N GLU A 69 19.79 -24.91 19.67
CA GLU A 69 20.08 -23.46 19.78
C GLU A 69 20.49 -22.87 18.43
N LYS A 70 21.41 -23.53 17.71
CA LYS A 70 21.86 -23.12 16.38
C LYS A 70 20.73 -23.15 15.35
N GLU A 71 19.86 -24.16 15.45
CA GLU A 71 18.74 -24.30 14.53
C GLU A 71 17.68 -23.21 14.78
N ILE A 72 17.38 -22.88 16.04
CA ILE A 72 16.51 -21.75 16.39
C ILE A 72 17.09 -20.42 15.90
N GLU A 73 18.40 -20.19 16.09
CA GLU A 73 19.08 -18.98 15.61
C GLU A 73 18.93 -18.83 14.08
N LYS A 74 19.19 -19.88 13.31
CA LYS A 74 19.02 -19.88 11.85
C LYS A 74 17.58 -19.64 11.39
N GLN A 75 16.59 -20.11 12.14
CA GLN A 75 15.18 -19.84 11.84
C GLN A 75 14.84 -18.38 12.12
N GLN A 76 15.34 -17.83 13.23
CA GLN A 76 15.12 -16.44 13.62
C GLN A 76 15.76 -15.46 12.63
N GLU A 77 17.01 -15.70 12.22
CA GLU A 77 17.70 -14.87 11.22
C GLU A 77 16.89 -14.74 9.92
N TYR A 78 16.29 -15.84 9.44
CA TYR A 78 15.49 -15.81 8.23
C TYR A 78 14.15 -15.08 8.44
N ARG A 79 13.50 -15.27 9.59
CA ARG A 79 12.28 -14.51 9.94
C ARG A 79 12.57 -13.01 10.00
N ASP A 80 13.66 -12.61 10.63
CA ASP A 80 14.06 -11.21 10.74
C ASP A 80 14.38 -10.61 9.36
N SER A 81 14.94 -11.42 8.44
CA SER A 81 15.14 -11.02 7.05
C SER A 81 13.82 -10.68 6.34
N ILE A 82 12.80 -11.53 6.49
CA ILE A 82 11.46 -11.29 5.92
C ILE A 82 10.83 -10.04 6.54
N ILE A 83 10.88 -9.89 7.86
CA ILE A 83 10.34 -8.74 8.58
C ILE A 83 11.02 -7.45 8.11
N THR A 84 12.34 -7.46 7.98
CA THR A 84 13.13 -6.31 7.52
C THR A 84 12.70 -5.89 6.11
N CYS A 85 12.47 -6.85 5.21
CA CYS A 85 11.95 -6.57 3.86
C CYS A 85 10.55 -5.94 3.94
N LYS A 86 9.61 -6.54 4.69
CA LYS A 86 8.26 -5.99 4.87
C LYS A 86 8.24 -4.56 5.41
N VAL A 87 9.08 -4.27 6.43
CA VAL A 87 9.16 -2.93 7.03
C VAL A 87 9.71 -1.92 6.02
N ARG A 88 10.75 -2.30 5.27
CA ARG A 88 11.34 -1.46 4.22
C ARG A 88 10.30 -1.13 3.14
N ASP A 89 9.59 -2.14 2.65
CA ASP A 89 8.64 -2.00 1.55
C ASP A 89 7.45 -1.13 1.97
N ASN A 90 6.92 -1.34 3.19
CA ASN A 90 5.89 -0.48 3.76
C ASN A 90 6.34 0.97 3.94
N LYS A 91 7.60 1.21 4.33
CA LYS A 91 8.15 2.57 4.46
C LYS A 91 8.24 3.27 3.11
N ILE A 92 8.62 2.55 2.05
CA ILE A 92 8.68 3.07 0.68
C ILE A 92 7.26 3.39 0.17
N LEU A 93 6.30 2.49 0.38
CA LEU A 93 4.90 2.69 -0.01
C LEU A 93 4.32 3.97 0.65
N LYS A 94 4.45 4.08 1.97
CA LYS A 94 4.00 5.27 2.72
C LYS A 94 4.66 6.56 2.24
N LYS A 95 5.97 6.51 1.93
CA LYS A 95 6.69 7.66 1.40
C LYS A 95 6.11 8.09 0.04
N ARG A 96 5.85 7.16 -0.88
CA ARG A 96 5.24 7.46 -2.18
C ARG A 96 3.81 8.00 -2.07
N GLU A 97 3.00 7.47 -1.16
CA GLU A 97 1.66 8.02 -0.90
C GLU A 97 1.73 9.49 -0.44
N THR A 98 2.70 9.82 0.43
CA THR A 98 2.91 11.20 0.87
C THR A 98 3.51 12.10 -0.21
N GLU A 99 4.40 11.59 -1.07
CA GLU A 99 5.01 12.34 -2.17
C GLU A 99 4.02 12.57 -3.32
N SER A 100 3.16 11.58 -3.64
CA SER A 100 2.05 11.73 -4.58
C SER A 100 1.08 12.85 -4.14
N ARG A 101 0.78 12.91 -2.83
CA ARG A 101 -0.05 13.99 -2.24
C ARG A 101 0.61 15.37 -2.24
N ASN A 102 1.94 15.41 -2.27
CA ASN A 102 2.73 16.63 -2.19
C ASN A 102 3.31 17.05 -3.54
N THR A 103 2.92 16.45 -4.66
CA THR A 103 3.23 17.01 -5.98
C THR A 103 2.47 18.34 -6.10
N PRO A 104 3.16 19.50 -6.13
CA PRO A 104 2.55 20.65 -6.74
C PRO A 104 2.34 20.22 -8.18
N ILE A 105 1.13 20.38 -8.70
CA ILE A 105 0.85 20.26 -10.12
C ILE A 105 1.67 21.36 -10.81
N THR A 106 2.96 21.13 -11.06
CA THR A 106 3.73 21.92 -12.00
C THR A 106 3.38 21.38 -13.37
N SER A 107 2.15 21.67 -13.79
CA SER A 107 1.78 21.64 -15.20
C SER A 107 2.86 22.39 -15.94
N SER A 108 3.49 21.72 -16.89
CA SER A 108 4.41 22.30 -17.85
C SER A 108 3.73 23.54 -18.45
N ARG A 109 4.26 24.69 -18.05
CA ARG A 109 3.90 26.01 -18.55
C ARG A 109 4.32 26.07 -20.01
N SER A 110 3.51 25.50 -20.89
CA SER A 110 3.40 25.97 -22.26
C SER A 110 2.86 27.38 -22.16
N GLU A 111 3.67 28.36 -22.57
CA GLU A 111 3.31 29.77 -22.64
C GLU A 111 2.27 29.98 -23.75
N GLN A 112 1.05 29.50 -23.54
CA GLN A 112 -0.10 30.05 -24.22
C GLN A 112 -0.60 31.21 -23.36
N GLN A 113 -0.58 32.39 -23.96
CA GLN A 113 -1.17 33.61 -23.44
C GLN A 113 -2.65 33.34 -23.12
N PHE A 114 -2.96 32.93 -21.90
CA PHE A 114 -4.29 33.07 -21.35
C PHE A 114 -4.47 34.57 -21.09
N SER A 115 -5.18 35.23 -22.01
CA SER A 115 -5.84 36.50 -21.68
C SER A 115 -6.57 36.30 -20.35
N SER A 116 -6.44 37.26 -19.45
CA SER A 116 -6.89 37.17 -18.06
C SER A 116 -8.39 36.87 -17.97
N LEU A 117 -8.76 35.59 -17.99
CA LEU A 117 -10.11 35.13 -17.72
C LEU A 117 -10.32 35.23 -16.20
N LYS A 118 -10.84 36.37 -15.74
CA LYS A 118 -11.33 36.49 -14.37
C LYS A 118 -12.56 35.62 -14.25
N LEU A 119 -12.49 34.62 -13.37
CA LEU A 119 -13.65 33.81 -13.00
C LEU A 119 -14.76 34.75 -12.47
N PRO A 120 -16.03 34.53 -12.85
CA PRO A 120 -17.15 35.26 -12.27
C PRO A 120 -17.11 35.11 -10.76
N GLN A 121 -17.12 36.23 -10.04
CA GLN A 121 -17.11 36.20 -8.58
C GLN A 121 -18.43 35.62 -8.09
N LEU A 122 -18.39 34.42 -7.51
CA LEU A 122 -19.57 33.74 -6.99
C LEU A 122 -20.01 34.43 -5.69
N GLN A 123 -21.07 35.25 -5.78
CA GLN A 123 -21.67 35.88 -4.61
C GLN A 123 -22.61 34.88 -3.92
N ILE A 124 -22.05 34.07 -3.02
CA ILE A 124 -22.86 33.23 -2.13
C ILE A 124 -23.50 34.16 -1.09
N THR A 125 -24.83 34.29 -1.14
CA THR A 125 -25.58 35.02 -0.11
C THR A 125 -25.48 34.25 1.22
N GLN A 126 -25.17 34.95 2.31
CA GLN A 126 -25.14 34.34 3.64
C GLN A 126 -26.57 34.22 4.17
N PHE A 127 -26.85 33.10 4.85
CA PHE A 127 -28.14 32.88 5.49
C PHE A 127 -28.30 33.84 6.69
N ASP A 128 -29.44 34.51 6.79
CA ASP A 128 -29.73 35.53 7.81
C ASP A 128 -30.11 34.95 9.18
N GLY A 129 -30.12 33.62 9.32
CA GLY A 129 -30.47 32.91 10.56
C GLY A 129 -31.98 32.76 10.80
N ASN A 130 -32.83 33.23 9.88
CA ASN A 130 -34.28 33.10 10.03
C ASN A 130 -34.77 31.75 9.53
N ILE A 131 -35.07 30.84 10.46
CA ILE A 131 -35.47 29.45 10.18
C ILE A 131 -36.69 29.37 9.26
N LEU A 132 -37.63 30.32 9.34
CA LEU A 132 -38.83 30.34 8.48
C LEU A 132 -38.50 30.59 7.01
N LYS A 133 -37.34 31.18 6.71
CA LYS A 133 -36.86 31.45 5.35
C LYS A 133 -35.83 30.43 4.85
N PHE A 134 -35.56 29.38 5.64
CA PHE A 134 -34.53 28.39 5.32
C PHE A 134 -34.85 27.59 4.05
N SER A 135 -36.13 27.23 3.82
CA SER A 135 -36.53 26.52 2.60
C SER A 135 -36.27 27.36 1.36
N ASP A 136 -36.58 28.65 1.43
CA ASP A 136 -36.39 29.58 0.32
C ASP A 136 -34.90 29.81 0.08
N PHE A 137 -34.12 30.03 1.13
CA PHE A 137 -32.66 30.14 1.04
C PHE A 137 -32.04 28.93 0.31
N PHE A 138 -32.45 27.72 0.68
CA PHE A 138 -31.94 26.49 0.08
C PHE A 138 -32.40 26.28 -1.37
N ALA A 139 -33.62 26.68 -1.71
CA ALA A 139 -34.12 26.63 -3.09
C ALA A 139 -33.37 27.61 -4.01
N HIS A 140 -32.95 28.78 -3.49
CA HIS A 140 -32.17 29.76 -4.25
C HIS A 140 -30.69 29.35 -4.40
N SER A 141 -30.08 28.76 -3.37
CA SER A 141 -28.70 28.27 -3.44
C SER A 141 -28.54 27.07 -4.39
N SER A 142 -29.58 26.24 -4.52
CA SER A 142 -29.60 25.08 -5.44
C SER A 142 -29.69 25.48 -6.93
N LYS A 143 -30.31 26.62 -7.25
CA LYS A 143 -30.45 27.09 -8.64
C LYS A 143 -29.16 27.67 -9.22
N GLN A 144 -28.21 28.12 -8.39
CA GLN A 144 -26.94 28.69 -8.85
C GLN A 144 -25.94 27.63 -9.32
N GLN A 145 -26.17 26.34 -9.06
CA GLN A 145 -25.27 25.25 -9.48
C GLN A 145 -25.51 24.80 -10.94
N TYR A 146 -26.64 25.15 -11.56
CA TYR A 146 -27.02 24.68 -12.90
C TYR A 146 -26.63 25.63 -14.04
N THR A 147 -26.00 26.78 -13.76
CA THR A 147 -25.52 27.72 -14.79
C THR A 147 -24.03 27.53 -15.11
N ILE A 148 -23.48 26.33 -14.87
CA ILE A 148 -22.14 25.92 -15.36
C ILE A 148 -22.32 24.71 -16.28
N THR A 149 -23.21 24.83 -17.25
CA THR A 149 -23.22 23.98 -18.44
C THR A 149 -23.71 24.83 -19.59
N GLN A 150 -22.83 25.71 -20.07
CA GLN A 150 -22.70 26.07 -21.48
C GLN A 150 -21.59 27.13 -21.58
N ILE A 151 -20.42 26.67 -22.03
CA ILE A 151 -19.53 27.19 -23.08
C ILE A 151 -18.21 26.41 -22.97
#